data_AF-A0A6L5X3D4-F1
#
_entry.id   AF-A0A6L5X3D4-F1
#
_cell.length_a   1.000
_cell.length_b   1.000
_cell.length_c   1.000
_cell.angle_alpha   90.00
_cell.angle_beta   90.00
_cell.angle_gamma   90.00
#
_symmetry.space_group_name_H-M   'P 1'
#
loop_
_entity.id
_entity.type
_entity.pdbx_description
1 polymer ?
#
loop_
_entity_poly.entity_id
_entity_poly.type
_entity_poly.pdbx_seq_one_letter_code
_entity_poly.pdbx_strand_id
1 'polypeptide(L)' 'MKTYDRKCPYCNHMNRKLYLEETGGLMECEKCGEVSYVLIPQAGEVYDMRSRSIKKVREFIKGSALSAAGPLEAI' A
#
# COMPACT_ATOMS: atom_id res chain seq x y z
N MET A 1 -19.66 4.09 -15.64
CA MET A 1 -18.69 3.15 -15.06
C MET A 1 -17.56 3.93 -14.43
N LYS A 2 -17.09 3.49 -13.26
CA LYS A 2 -15.93 4.10 -12.63
C LYS A 2 -14.66 3.40 -13.09
N THR A 3 -13.59 4.17 -13.16
CA THR A 3 -12.25 3.62 -13.42
C THR A 3 -11.38 3.77 -12.18
N TYR A 4 -10.42 2.85 -12.06
CA TYR A 4 -9.57 2.75 -10.89
C TYR A 4 -8.10 2.79 -11.30
N ASP A 5 -7.30 3.51 -10.52
CA ASP A 5 -5.85 3.46 -10.60
C ASP A 5 -5.32 2.55 -9.50
N ARG A 6 -4.59 1.49 -9.89
CA ARG A 6 -4.08 0.47 -8.97
C ARG A 6 -2.63 0.13 -9.25
N LYS A 7 -1.88 0.01 -8.16
CA LYS A 7 -0.48 -0.42 -8.21
C LYS A 7 -0.41 -1.94 -8.28
N CYS A 8 0.36 -2.47 -9.22
CA CYS A 8 0.68 -3.89 -9.29
C CYS A 8 1.48 -4.30 -8.03
N PRO A 9 1.04 -5.32 -7.28
CA PRO A 9 1.74 -5.77 -6.07
C PRO A 9 3.08 -6.45 -6.37
N TYR A 10 3.31 -6.87 -7.62
CA TYR A 10 4.53 -7.58 -8.03
C TYR A 10 5.61 -6.64 -8.56
N CYS A 11 5.28 -5.80 -9.55
CA CYS A 11 6.27 -4.94 -10.22
C CYS A 11 6.17 -3.45 -9.84
N ASN A 12 5.24 -3.09 -8.94
CA ASN A 12 4.97 -1.73 -8.51
C ASN A 12 4.54 -0.74 -9.61
N HIS A 13 4.21 -1.23 -10.81
CA HIS A 13 3.69 -0.40 -11.88
C HIS A 13 2.29 0.13 -11.53
N MET A 14 1.99 1.38 -11.91
CA MET A 14 0.67 1.96 -11.70
C MET A 14 -0.18 1.73 -12.95
N ASN A 15 -1.08 0.74 -12.90
CA ASN A 15 -2.07 0.52 -13.93
C ASN A 15 -3.21 1.53 -13.75
N ARG A 16 -3.51 2.29 -14.80
CA ARG A 16 -4.46 3.41 -14.75
C ARG A 16 -5.74 3.08 -15.49
N LYS A 17 -6.82 3.76 -15.11
CA LYS A 17 -8.11 3.70 -15.81
C LYS A 17 -8.70 2.29 -15.96
N LEU A 18 -8.52 1.43 -14.95
CA LEU A 18 -9.00 0.03 -14.99
C LEU A 18 -10.51 -0.04 -14.74
N TYR A 19 -11.22 -0.86 -15.53
CA TYR A 19 -12.65 -1.15 -15.37
C TYR A 19 -12.87 -2.40 -14.50
N LEU A 20 -12.62 -2.26 -13.20
CA LEU A 20 -12.63 -3.41 -12.29
C LEU A 20 -14.04 -3.90 -11.96
N GLU A 21 -15.05 -3.03 -12.03
CA GLU A 21 -16.45 -3.37 -11.72
C GLU A 21 -16.98 -4.49 -12.62
N GLU A 22 -16.56 -4.52 -13.89
CA GLU A 22 -16.96 -5.54 -14.86
C GLU A 22 -16.26 -6.88 -14.63
N THR A 23 -14.99 -6.84 -14.21
CA THR A 23 -14.15 -8.02 -14.01
C THR A 23 -14.22 -8.59 -12.60
N GLY A 24 -15.09 -8.03 -11.73
CA GLY A 24 -15.19 -8.43 -10.33
C GLY A 24 -13.90 -8.20 -9.54
N GLY A 25 -13.07 -7.24 -9.95
CA GLY A 25 -11.82 -6.88 -9.26
C GLY A 25 -10.59 -7.57 -9.82
N LEU A 26 -10.68 -8.26 -10.95
CA LEU A 26 -9.50 -8.81 -11.62
C LEU A 26 -8.75 -7.70 -12.38
N MET A 27 -7.45 -7.60 -12.14
CA MET A 27 -6.54 -6.70 -12.83
C MET A 27 -5.40 -7.51 -13.49
N GLU A 28 -5.17 -7.30 -14.77
CA GLU A 28 -3.93 -7.67 -15.45
C GLU A 28 -2.97 -6.47 -15.48
N CYS A 29 -1.68 -6.69 -15.16
CA CYS A 29 -0.71 -5.62 -15.18
C CYS A 29 -0.13 -5.38 -16.58
N GLU A 30 -0.22 -4.15 -17.10
CA GLU A 30 0.29 -3.79 -18.43
C GLU A 30 1.82 -3.88 -18.57
N LYS A 31 2.55 -3.90 -17.45
CA LYS A 31 4.02 -3.94 -17.45
C LYS A 31 4.59 -5.36 -17.32
N CYS A 32 4.06 -6.17 -16.40
CA CYS A 32 4.62 -7.50 -16.12
C CYS A 32 3.71 -8.66 -16.53
N GLY A 33 2.49 -8.38 -17.02
CA GLY A 33 1.52 -9.40 -17.45
C GLY A 33 0.87 -10.19 -16.32
N GLU A 34 1.22 -9.90 -15.05
CA GLU A 34 0.68 -10.64 -13.91
C GLU A 34 -0.79 -10.28 -13.67
N VAL A 35 -1.61 -11.30 -13.45
CA VAL A 35 -3.04 -11.17 -13.18
C VAL A 35 -3.28 -11.31 -11.68
N SER A 36 -4.00 -10.36 -11.08
CA SER A 36 -4.25 -10.35 -9.64
C SER A 36 -5.60 -9.75 -9.28
N TYR A 37 -6.15 -10.19 -8.16
CA TYR A 37 -7.36 -9.60 -7.59
C TYR A 37 -7.02 -8.35 -6.79
N VAL A 38 -7.80 -7.30 -7.01
CA VAL A 38 -7.75 -6.05 -6.27
C VAL A 38 -9.13 -5.73 -5.69
N LEU A 39 -9.15 -5.25 -4.45
CA LEU A 39 -10.39 -4.85 -3.80
C LEU A 39 -10.96 -3.61 -4.50
N ILE A 40 -12.22 -3.72 -4.92
CA ILE A 40 -13.02 -2.59 -5.40
C ILE A 40 -13.79 -2.04 -4.20
N PRO A 41 -13.59 -0.77 -3.85
CA PRO A 41 -14.34 -0.15 -2.77
C PRO A 41 -15.80 0.02 -3.20
N GLN A 42 -16.73 -0.37 -2.33
CA GLN A 42 -18.15 -0.20 -2.60
C GLN A 42 -18.52 1.28 -2.43
N ALA A 43 -19.57 1.74 -3.13
CA ALA A 43 -19.97 3.14 -3.11
C ALA A 43 -20.27 3.61 -1.67
N GLY A 44 -19.45 4.53 -1.14
CA GLY A 44 -19.53 5.01 0.24
C GLY A 44 -18.31 4.68 1.10
N GLU A 45 -17.40 3.81 0.64
CA GLU A 45 -16.18 3.47 1.37
C GLU A 45 -15.03 4.42 1.03
N VAL A 46 -14.57 5.19 2.03
CA VAL A 46 -13.37 6.04 1.92
C VAL A 46 -12.14 5.16 2.16
N TYR A 47 -11.43 4.79 1.09
CA TYR A 47 -10.14 4.12 1.22
C TYR A 47 -9.03 5.17 1.36
N ASP A 48 -8.55 5.36 2.59
CA ASP A 48 -7.35 6.14 2.83
C ASP A 48 -6.11 5.40 2.26
N MET A 49 -5.63 5.87 1.11
CA MET A 49 -4.41 5.38 0.47
C MET A 49 -3.12 5.70 1.27
N ARG A 50 -3.19 6.40 2.41
CA ARG A 50 -2.05 6.62 3.32
C ARG A 50 -1.77 5.47 4.28
N SER A 51 -2.28 4.27 4.01
CA SER A 51 -1.94 3.08 4.79
C SER A 51 -0.55 2.51 4.42
N ARG A 52 0.51 3.32 4.59
CA ARG A 52 1.77 2.76 5.11
C ARG A 52 1.42 2.29 6.52
N SER A 53 1.20 0.98 6.66
CA SER A 53 0.96 0.24 7.89
C SER A 53 1.26 1.04 9.17
N ILE A 54 0.23 1.61 9.82
CA ILE A 54 0.40 2.42 11.04
C ILE A 54 1.17 1.64 12.14
N LYS A 55 1.09 0.30 12.15
CA LYS A 55 1.91 -0.57 13.01
C LYS A 55 3.40 -0.51 12.67
N LYS A 56 3.79 -0.69 11.40
CA LYS A 56 5.18 -0.56 10.94
C LYS A 56 5.70 0.87 11.07
N VAL A 57 4.85 1.88 10.88
CA VAL A 57 5.19 3.29 11.13
C VAL A 57 5.44 3.53 12.63
N ARG A 58 4.60 3.00 13.53
CA ARG A 58 4.81 3.11 14.98
C ARG A 58 6.01 2.32 15.48
N GLU A 59 6.25 1.12 14.99
CA GLU A 59 7.42 0.30 15.33
C GLU A 59 8.72 0.93 14.80
N PHE A 60 8.69 1.49 13.58
CA PHE A 60 9.81 2.24 13.00
C PHE A 60 10.11 3.54 13.79
N ILE A 61 9.07 4.29 14.19
CA ILE A 61 9.22 5.48 15.04
C ILE A 61 9.76 5.10 16.44
N LYS A 62 9.25 4.03 17.06
CA LYS A 62 9.73 3.55 18.37
C LYS A 62 11.17 3.04 18.35
N GLY A 63 11.61 2.37 17.27
CA GLY A 63 12.98 1.86 17.13
C GLY A 63 14.03 2.95 16.89
N SER A 64 13.63 4.14 16.44
CA SER A 64 14.55 5.24 16.12
C SER A 64 14.91 6.13 17.32
N ALA A 65 14.29 5.92 18.48
CA ALA A 65 14.54 6.71 19.70
C ALA A 65 15.73 6.20 20.54
N LEU A 66 16.41 5.12 20.14
CA LEU A 66 17.44 4.46 20.95
C LEU A 66 18.89 4.94 20.71
N SER A 67 19.15 5.91 19.83
CA SER A 67 20.53 6.32 19.50
C SER A 67 21.02 7.63 20.13
N ALA A 68 20.27 8.23 21.08
CA ALA A 68 20.63 9.55 21.63
C ALA A 68 20.93 9.58 23.14
N ALA A 69 21.17 8.45 23.80
CA ALA A 69 21.69 8.44 25.17
C ALA A 69 22.80 7.39 25.28
N GLY A 70 24.03 7.80 24.97
CA GLY A 70 25.23 7.01 25.24
C GLY A 70 25.46 6.85 26.75
N PRO A 71 26.11 5.76 27.18
CA PRO A 71 26.41 5.54 28.59
C PRO A 71 27.60 6.42 28.99
N LEU A 72 27.40 7.32 29.95
CA LEU A 72 28.48 7.90 30.72
C LEU A 72 28.32 7.47 32.17
N GLU A 73 29.36 6.76 32.63
CA GLU A 73 29.83 6.61 34.01
C GLU A 73 28.95 5.75 34.93
N ALA A 74 29.13 4.44 34.91
CA ALA A 74 29.91 3.73 35.94
C ALA A 74 31.12 4.50 36.51
N ILE A 75 31.03 4.93 37.77
CA ILE A 75 31.96 4.71 38.90
C ILE A 75 31.19 5.03 40.20
#